data_AF-A0A819A0D9-F1
#
_entry.id   AF-A0A819A0D9-F1
#
_cell.length_a   1.000
_cell.length_b   1.000
_cell.length_c   1.000
_cell.angle_alpha   90.00
_cell.angle_beta   90.00
_cell.angle_gamma   90.00
#
_symmetry.space_group_name_H-M   'P 1'
#
loop_
_entity.id
_entity.type
_entity.pdbx_description
1 polymer ?
#
loop_
_entity_poly.entity_id
_entity_poly.type
_entity_poly.pdbx_seq_one_letter_code
_entity_poly.pdbx_strand_id
1 'polypeptide(L)' 'MTIKSTTILLYYELSDKDLSFLKQERESDPSHFLINLIDSTGHVNFSSDVTAALHVTDGALVVVDCVSDIL' A
#
# COMPACT_ATOMS: atom_id res chain seq x y z
N MET A 1 11.56 -9.32 10.88
CA MET A 1 11.06 -8.19 11.68
C MET A 1 11.61 -6.91 11.05
N THR A 2 10.74 -6.05 10.49
CA THR A 2 11.15 -4.78 9.89
C THR A 2 11.40 -3.76 11.00
N ILE A 3 12.57 -3.11 11.00
CA ILE A 3 13.04 -2.22 12.07
C ILE A 3 12.99 -0.73 11.66
N LYS A 4 12.86 -0.41 10.37
CA LYS A 4 12.69 0.97 9.88
C LYS A 4 11.73 1.03 8.70
N SER A 5 10.86 2.05 8.70
CA SER A 5 10.00 2.38 7.57
C SER A 5 10.84 2.89 6.39
N THR A 6 10.60 2.36 5.20
CA THR A 6 11.20 2.81 3.94
C THR A 6 10.09 3.03 2.92
N THR A 7 10.19 4.10 2.14
CA THR A 7 9.28 4.37 1.02
C THR A 7 9.90 3.84 -0.27
N ILE A 8 9.11 3.08 -1.03
CA ILE A 8 9.46 2.60 -2.36
C ILE A 8 8.43 3.13 -3.35
N LEU A 9 8.90 3.63 -4.49
CA LEU A 9 8.06 4.01 -5.62
C LEU A 9 7.90 2.81 -6.56
N LEU A 10 6.65 2.45 -6.82
CA LEU A 10 6.27 1.45 -7.81
C LEU A 10 5.67 2.17 -9.02
N TYR A 11 6.18 1.83 -10.20
CA TYR A 11 5.61 2.29 -11.47
C TYR A 11 4.93 1.12 -12.16
N TYR A 12 3.69 1.32 -12.60
CA TYR A 12 2.93 0.30 -13.32
C TYR A 12 2.11 0.94 -14.44
N GLU A 13 2.02 0.24 -15.56
CA GLU A 13 1.17 0.63 -16.69
C GLU A 13 0.04 -0.39 -16.84
N LEU A 14 -1.22 0.06 -16.74
CA LEU A 14 -2.39 -0.80 -16.92
C LEU A 14 -2.79 -0.88 -18.38
N SER A 15 -3.30 -2.06 -18.76
CA SER A 15 -3.92 -2.25 -20.06
C SER A 15 -5.30 -1.57 -20.12
N ASP A 16 -5.74 -1.19 -21.32
CA ASP A 16 -7.07 -0.57 -21.53
C ASP A 16 -8.24 -1.40 -20.98
N LYS A 17 -8.08 -2.73 -20.96
CA LYS A 17 -9.08 -3.64 -20.38
C LYS A 17 -9.16 -3.45 -18.86
N ASP A 18 -8.03 -3.34 -18.19
CA ASP A 18 -7.96 -3.18 -16.75
C ASP A 18 -8.41 -1.78 -16.29
N LEU A 19 -8.16 -0.77 -17.13
CA LEU A 19 -8.63 0.59 -16.91
C LEU A 19 -10.16 0.68 -16.82
N SER A 20 -10.89 -0.14 -17.58
CA SER A 20 -12.36 -0.14 -17.57
C SER A 20 -12.99 -0.56 -16.24
N PHE A 21 -12.24 -1.25 -15.37
CA PHE A 21 -12.73 -1.67 -14.05
C PHE A 21 -12.55 -0.60 -12.97
N LEU A 22 -11.80 0.46 -13.25
CA LEU A 22 -11.51 1.52 -12.29
C LEU A 22 -12.65 2.55 -12.29
N LYS A 23 -13.26 2.77 -11.11
CA LYS A 23 -14.45 3.64 -10.96
C LYS A 23 -14.12 5.10 -10.65
N GLN A 24 -12.84 5.43 -10.43
CA GLN A 24 -12.41 6.75 -10.00
C GLN A 24 -12.03 7.61 -11.21
N GLU A 25 -12.54 8.83 -11.28
CA GLU A 25 -12.17 9.82 -12.31
C GLU A 25 -10.69 10.23 -12.14
N ARG A 26 -9.98 10.38 -13.27
CA ARG A 26 -8.56 10.74 -13.30
C ARG A 26 -8.30 11.93 -14.21
N GLU A 27 -7.41 12.82 -13.79
CA GLU A 27 -7.03 14.04 -14.53
C GLU A 27 -5.86 13.85 -15.50
N SER A 28 -5.00 12.83 -15.30
CA SER A 28 -3.77 12.60 -16.08
C SER A 28 -3.72 11.18 -16.67
N ASP A 29 -2.78 10.98 -17.61
CA ASP A 29 -2.54 9.76 -18.42
C ASP A 29 -3.07 8.47 -17.76
N PRO A 30 -4.25 7.96 -18.17
CA PRO A 30 -5.02 7.02 -17.37
C PRO A 30 -4.35 5.66 -17.21
N SER A 31 -3.40 5.31 -18.09
CA SER A 31 -2.69 4.03 -18.06
C SER A 31 -1.49 4.01 -17.10
N HIS A 32 -0.97 5.17 -16.69
CA HIS A 32 0.28 5.26 -15.92
C HIS A 32 0.01 5.43 -14.42
N PHE A 33 0.58 4.54 -13.61
CA PHE A 33 0.40 4.53 -12.15
C PHE A 33 1.72 4.65 -11.43
N LEU A 34 1.76 5.62 -10.51
CA LEU A 34 2.80 5.74 -9.51
C LEU A 34 2.19 5.43 -8.15
N ILE A 35 2.63 4.34 -7.54
CA ILE A 35 2.17 3.90 -6.22
C ILE A 35 3.32 4.10 -5.24
N ASN A 36 3.09 4.95 -4.24
CA ASN A 36 4.00 5.12 -3.12
C ASN A 36 3.71 4.01 -2.10
N LEU A 37 4.60 3.03 -2.00
CA LEU A 37 4.52 2.00 -0.97
C LEU A 37 5.32 2.44 0.24
N ILE A 38 4.64 2.64 1.36
CA ILE A 38 5.25 2.99 2.65
C ILE A 38 5.20 1.74 3.52
N ASP A 39 6.36 1.19 3.89
CA ASP A 39 6.43 0.06 4.81
C ASP A 39 6.28 0.55 6.26
N SER A 40 5.35 -0.03 7.03
CA SER A 40 5.17 0.27 8.46
C SER A 40 5.77 -0.83 9.33
N THR A 41 6.37 -0.50 10.48
CA THR A 41 7.00 -1.52 11.34
C THR A 41 5.98 -2.54 11.84
N GLY A 42 6.16 -3.83 11.52
CA GLY A 42 5.25 -4.92 11.93
C GLY A 42 5.31 -5.36 13.40
N HIS A 43 5.93 -4.56 14.29
CA HIS A 43 6.11 -4.91 15.69
C HIS A 43 5.15 -4.09 16.57
N VAL A 44 4.33 -4.77 17.37
CA VAL A 44 3.23 -4.21 18.19
C VAL A 44 3.67 -3.06 19.11
N ASN A 45 4.96 -3.01 19.48
CA ASN A 45 5.49 -1.97 20.36
C ASN A 45 5.84 -0.62 19.66
N PHE A 46 5.62 -0.47 18.35
CA PHE A 46 5.93 0.77 17.60
C PHE A 46 4.69 1.42 16.97
N SER A 47 3.60 1.50 17.74
CA SER A 47 2.31 2.04 17.28
C SER A 47 2.37 3.49 16.78
N SER A 48 3.33 4.31 17.24
CA SER A 48 3.52 5.68 16.77
C SER A 48 3.94 5.76 15.31
N ASP A 49 4.84 4.87 14.88
CA ASP A 49 5.37 4.86 13.51
C ASP A 49 4.33 4.28 12.54
N VAL A 50 3.54 3.30 13.00
CA VAL A 50 2.39 2.75 12.26
C VAL A 50 1.30 3.81 12.08
N THR A 51 0.97 4.56 13.13
CA THR A 51 -0.05 5.63 13.06
C THR A 51 0.39 6.76 12.14
N ALA A 52 1.67 7.13 12.19
CA ALA A 52 2.24 8.13 11.29
C ALA A 52 2.17 7.64 9.83
N ALA A 53 2.64 6.43 9.53
CA ALA A 53 2.61 5.86 8.18
C ALA A 53 1.18 5.80 7.61
N LEU A 54 0.21 5.31 8.41
CA LEU A 54 -1.19 5.22 7.99
C LEU A 54 -1.84 6.57 7.74
N HIS A 55 -1.41 7.63 8.44
CA HIS A 55 -1.95 8.97 8.24
C HIS A 55 -1.51 9.59 6.90
N VAL A 56 -0.38 9.15 6.33
CA VAL A 56 0.14 9.65 5.05
C VAL A 56 -0.25 8.76 3.86
N THR A 57 -0.99 7.67 4.09
CA THR A 57 -1.43 6.72 3.06
C THR A 57 -2.95 6.75 2.91
N ASP A 58 -3.43 6.75 1.67
CA ASP A 58 -4.87 6.66 1.37
C ASP A 58 -5.41 5.21 1.41
N GLY A 59 -4.53 4.22 1.51
CA GLY A 59 -4.89 2.80 1.53
C GLY A 59 -3.81 1.93 2.16
N ALA A 60 -4.20 0.74 2.63
CA ALA A 60 -3.32 -0.22 3.28
C ALA A 60 -3.48 -1.61 2.66
N LEU A 61 -2.36 -2.31 2.47
CA LEU A 61 -2.33 -3.71 2.06
C LEU A 61 -2.14 -4.58 3.31
N VAL A 62 -3.18 -5.33 3.70
CA VAL A 62 -3.13 -6.22 4.86
C VAL A 62 -2.81 -7.64 4.40
N VAL A 63 -1.68 -8.19 4.88
CA VAL A 63 -1.28 -9.57 4.63
C VAL A 63 -1.67 -10.42 5.84
N VAL A 64 -2.46 -11.46 5.62
CA VAL A 64 -2.91 -12.40 6.66
C VAL A 64 -2.29 -13.76 6.37
N ASP A 65 -1.60 -14.33 7.35
CA ASP A 65 -1.12 -15.70 7.27
C ASP A 65 -2.29 -16.67 7.55
N CYS A 66 -2.52 -17.62 6.64
CA CYS A 66 -3.59 -18.60 6.73
C CYS A 66 -3.32 -19.70 7.76
N VAL A 67 -2.06 -19.89 8.18
CA VAL A 67 -1.64 -21.00 9.06
C VAL A 67 -1.32 -20.52 10.48
N SER A 68 -1.15 -19.21 10.67
CA SER A 68 -1.06 -18.63 12.01
C SER A 68 -2.46 -18.53 12.60
N ASP A 69 -2.92 -19.64 13.16
CA ASP A 69 -4.14 -19.67 13.96
C ASP A 69 -4.05 -18.63 15.10
N ILE A 70 -5.07 -17.80 15.17
CA ILE A 70 -5.51 -17.21 16.44
C ILE A 70 -6.17 -18.36 17.20
N LEU A 71 -5.39 -19.08 17.98
CA LEU A 71 -5.86 -20.00 19.01
C LEU A 71 -5.30 -19.57 20.36
#